data_AF-A0A969NYN1-F1
#
_entry.id   AF-A0A969NYN1-F1
#
_cell.length_a   1.000
_cell.length_b   1.000
_cell.length_c   1.000
_cell.angle_alpha   90.00
_cell.angle_beta   90.00
_cell.angle_gamma   90.00
#
_symmetry.space_group_name_H-M   'P 1'
#
loop_
_entity.id
_entity.type
_entity.pdbx_description
1 polymer ?
#
loop_
_entity_poly.entity_id
_entity_poly.type
_entity_poly.pdbx_seq_one_letter_code
_entity_poly.pdbx_strand_id
1 'polypeptide(L)' 'MEIDRLRMEGWRLMYAVNDTEGWVRVMGIYRCSPYDYGNLPDLLENLTDDDND' A
#
# COMPACT_ATOMS: atom_id res chain seq x y z
N MET A 1 10.00 -10.84 -13.97
CA MET A 1 10.19 -9.55 -13.30
C MET A 1 9.02 -9.38 -12.36
N GLU A 2 9.27 -9.58 -11.07
CA GLU A 2 8.24 -9.57 -10.03
C GLU A 2 8.32 -8.27 -9.24
N ILE A 3 7.18 -7.78 -8.75
CA ILE A 3 7.10 -6.55 -7.96
C ILE A 3 7.03 -6.94 -6.50
N ASP A 4 8.04 -6.53 -5.74
CA ASP A 4 8.15 -6.75 -4.31
C ASP A 4 7.85 -5.48 -3.52
N ARG A 5 7.54 -5.69 -2.23
CA ARG A 5 7.21 -4.62 -1.30
C ARG A 5 8.10 -4.69 -0.07
N LEU A 6 8.77 -3.59 0.22
CA LEU A 6 9.55 -3.43 1.44
C LEU A 6 8.85 -2.41 2.35
N ARG A 7 8.61 -2.78 3.61
CA ARG A 7 8.12 -1.87 4.64
C ARG A 7 9.28 -1.45 5.52
N MET A 8 9.51 -0.14 5.64
CA MET A 8 10.53 0.45 6.50
C MET A 8 9.85 1.55 7.31
N GLU A 9 9.89 1.48 8.65
CA GLU A 9 9.33 2.45 9.61
C GLU A 9 8.50 3.62 9.02
N GLY A 10 7.20 3.38 8.78
CA GLY A 10 6.29 4.41 8.26
C GLY A 10 6.35 4.66 6.76
N TRP A 11 7.05 3.82 6.00
CA TRP A 11 7.19 3.88 4.54
C TRP A 11 6.98 2.51 3.91
N ARG A 12 6.44 2.52 2.69
CA ARG A 12 6.29 1.35 1.81
C ARG A 12 6.97 1.65 0.49
N LEU A 13 7.97 0.85 0.15
CA LEU A 13 8.69 0.88 -1.12
C LEU A 13 8.17 -0.25 -1.99
N MET A 14 7.77 0.06 -3.23
CA MET A 14 7.52 -0.93 -4.27
C MET A 14 8.68 -0.92 -5.25
N TYR A 15 9.27 -2.09 -5.49
CA TYR A 15 10.45 -2.23 -6.32
C TYR A 15 10.40 -3.53 -7.10
N ALA A 16 11.20 -3.61 -8.16
CA ALA A 16 11.43 -4.83 -8.91
C ALA A 16 12.93 -5.01 -9.10
N VAL A 17 13.41 -6.23 -8.90
CA VAL A 17 14.81 -6.61 -9.11
C VAL A 17 14.94 -7.29 -10.46
N ASN A 18 15.99 -6.94 -11.18
CA ASN A 18 16.42 -7.64 -12.38
C ASN A 18 17.83 -8.18 -12.13
N ASP A 19 17.93 -9.44 -11.72
CA ASP A 19 19.21 -10.10 -11.44
C ASP A 19 20.07 -10.29 -12.69
N THR A 20 19.44 -10.45 -13.85
CA THR A 20 20.15 -10.65 -15.13
C THR A 20 20.92 -9.42 -15.55
N GLU A 21 20.33 -8.24 -15.39
CA GLU A 21 20.93 -6.96 -15.78
C GLU A 21 21.53 -6.19 -14.58
N GLY A 22 21.38 -6.72 -13.36
CA GLY A 22 22.00 -6.19 -12.14
C GLY A 22 21.43 -4.86 -11.65
N TRP A 23 20.16 -4.56 -11.94
CA TRP A 23 19.52 -3.31 -11.52
C TRP A 23 18.25 -3.51 -10.72
N VAL A 24 17.94 -2.52 -9.89
CA VAL A 24 16.70 -2.42 -9.14
C VAL A 24 15.94 -1.20 -9.61
N ARG A 25 14.66 -1.36 -9.93
CA ARG A 25 13.77 -0.25 -10.27
C ARG A 25 12.81 0.01 -9.14
N VAL A 26 12.86 1.23 -8.63
CA VAL A 26 11.87 1.75 -7.69
C VAL A 26 10.65 2.18 -8.47
N MET A 27 9.51 1.55 -8.18
CA MET A 27 8.23 1.84 -8.83
C MET A 27 7.43 2.88 -8.06
N GLY A 28 7.59 2.93 -6.74
CA GLY A 28 6.89 3.91 -5.92
C GLY A 28 7.35 3.89 -4.46
N ILE A 29 7.33 5.07 -3.84
CA ILE A 29 7.62 5.27 -2.42
C ILE A 29 6.39 5.93 -1.81
N TYR A 30 5.80 5.25 -0.84
CA TYR A 30 4.59 5.71 -0.17
C TYR A 30 4.88 5.91 1.31
N ARG A 31 4.48 7.06 1.83
CA ARG A 31 4.43 7.25 3.29
C ARG A 31 3.24 6.45 3.80
N CYS A 32 3.51 5.48 4.65
CA CYS A 32 2.50 4.82 5.45
C CYS A 32 2.11 5.83 6.54
N SER A 33 1.19 6.74 6.22
CA SER A 33 0.65 7.63 7.24
C SER A 33 0.15 6.79 8.41
N PRO A 34 0.36 7.24 9.65
CA PRO A 34 0.00 6.50 10.86
C PRO A 34 -1.51 6.44 11.09
N TYR A 35 -2.32 6.65 10.05
CA TYR A 35 -3.77 6.62 10.19
C TYR A 35 -4.16 5.26 10.74
N ASP A 36 -4.74 5.29 11.95
CA ASP A 36 -5.33 4.13 12.56
C ASP A 36 -6.59 3.78 11.77
N TYR A 37 -6.41 2.90 10.79
CA TYR A 37 -7.51 2.28 10.06
C TYR A 37 -8.31 1.32 10.95
N GLY A 38 -8.16 1.36 12.28
CA GLY A 38 -9.03 0.67 13.23
C GLY A 38 -10.53 0.97 13.03
N ASN A 39 -10.87 2.16 12.51
CA ASN A 39 -12.26 2.54 12.19
C ASN A 39 -12.65 2.29 10.72
N LEU A 40 -11.80 1.62 9.92
CA LEU A 40 -12.16 1.26 8.54
C LEU A 40 -13.40 0.36 8.47
N PRO A 41 -13.61 -0.61 9.39
CA PRO A 41 -14.83 -1.41 9.42
C PRO A 41 -16.08 -0.54 9.63
N ASP A 42 -16.04 0.39 10.59
CA ASP A 42 -17.16 1.30 10.87
C ASP A 42 -17.43 2.25 9.70
N LEU A 43 -16.38 2.72 9.01
CA LEU A 43 -16.53 3.57 7.81
C LEU A 43 -17.21 2.80 6.66
N LEU A 44 -16.85 1.54 6.48
CA LEU A 44 -17.44 0.68 5.44
C LEU A 44 -18.90 0.34 5.74
N GLU A 45 -19.24 0.15 7.02
CA GLU A 45 -20.63 -0.08 7.44
C GLU A 45 -21.54 1.12 7.12
N ASN A 46 -21.09 2.34 7.43
CA ASN A 46 -21.85 3.56 7.13
C ASN A 46 -21.99 3.84 5.62
N LEU A 47 -21.03 3.40 4.79
CA LEU A 47 -21.10 3.61 3.34
C LEU A 47 -22.10 2.67 2.65
N THR A 48 -22.41 1.52 3.27
CA THR A 48 -23.28 0.49 2.67
C THR A 48 -24.76 0.74 2.99
N ASP A 49 -25.06 1.57 4.00
CA ASP A 49 -26.42 1.92 4.42
C ASP A 49 -27.03 3.08 3.60
N ASP A 50 -26.19 3.89 2.92
CA ASP A 50 -26.60 5.08 2.14
C ASP A 50 -27.00 4.77 0.68
N ASP A 51 -26.77 3.54 0.19
CA ASP A 51 -27.14 3.08 -1.17
C ASP A 51 -28.55 2.44 -1.22
N ASN A 52 -29.36 2.60 -0.17
CA ASN A 52 -30.68 1.94 -0.04
C ASN A 52 -31.87 2.91 0.13
N ASP A 53 -31.73 4.19 -0.24
CA ASP A 53 -32.85 5.14 -0.44
C ASP A 53 -33.07 5.46 -1.93
#